data_AF-A0A523X1R9-F1
#
_entry.id   AF-A0A523X1R9-F1
#
_cell.length_a   1.000
_cell.length_b   1.000
_cell.length_c   1.000
_cell.angle_alpha   90.00
_cell.angle_beta   90.00
_cell.angle_gamma   90.00
#
_symmetry.space_group_name_H-M   'P 1'
#
loop_
_entity.id
_entity.type
_entity.pdbx_description
1 polymer ?
#
loop_
_entity_poly.entity_id
_entity_poly.type
_entity_poly.pdbx_seq_one_letter_code
_entity_poly.pdbx_strand_id
1 'polypeptide(L)' 'GDDSWLLIRFSGTEPLVRVYSEAESLERARELLDEGKKLIGL' A
#
# COMPACT_ATOMS: atom_id res chain seq x y z
N GLY A 1 -2.04 -5.13 -17.80
CA GLY A 1 -1.98 -5.18 -16.34
C GLY A 1 -3.38 -4.98 -15.84
N ASP A 2 -3.74 -5.56 -14.71
CA ASP A 2 -4.84 -4.99 -13.94
C ASP A 2 -4.43 -3.57 -13.59
N ASP A 3 -5.32 -2.58 -13.66
CA ASP A 3 -5.00 -1.16 -13.39
C ASP A 3 -4.73 -0.88 -11.89
N SER A 4 -4.34 -1.92 -11.15
CA SER A 4 -4.05 -1.94 -9.73
C SER A 4 -2.78 -1.16 -9.41
N TRP A 5 -2.77 -0.49 -8.26
CA TRP A 5 -1.61 0.28 -7.82
C TRP A 5 -1.37 0.19 -6.31
N LEU A 6 -0.13 0.48 -5.92
CA LEU A 6 0.34 0.59 -4.54
C LEU A 6 1.14 1.88 -4.40
N LEU A 7 0.80 2.71 -3.41
CA LEU A 7 1.51 3.95 -3.09
C LEU A 7 2.04 3.90 -1.67
N ILE A 8 3.35 4.07 -1.52
CA ILE A 8 4.04 4.20 -0.23
C ILE A 8 4.61 5.61 -0.14
N ARG A 9 4.30 6.33 0.95
CA ARG A 9 4.87 7.65 1.19
C ARG A 9 5.10 7.92 2.67
N PHE A 10 6.15 8.69 2.97
CA PHE A 10 6.31 9.30 4.29
C PHE A 10 5.24 10.37 4.51
N SER A 11 4.82 10.52 5.76
CA SER A 11 3.76 11.48 6.11
C SER A 11 4.19 12.95 5.94
N GLY A 12 5.49 13.23 6.07
CA GLY A 12 6.10 14.56 5.96
C GLY A 12 6.17 15.34 7.28
N THR A 13 5.15 15.24 8.15
CA THR A 13 5.05 16.02 9.40
C THR A 13 4.91 15.17 10.67
N GLU A 14 4.52 13.91 10.51
CA GLU A 14 4.36 12.93 11.60
C GLU A 14 5.28 11.71 11.36
N PRO A 15 5.71 10.98 12.41
CA PRO A 15 6.54 9.78 12.28
C PRO A 15 5.71 8.56 11.82
N LEU A 16 5.05 8.70 10.66
CA LEU A 16 4.17 7.72 10.06
C LEU A 16 4.57 7.44 8.61
N VAL A 17 4.37 6.20 8.19
CA VAL A 17 4.40 5.77 6.78
C VAL A 17 2.98 5.47 6.35
N ARG A 18 2.57 5.98 5.19
CA ARG A 18 1.25 5.76 4.60
C ARG A 18 1.37 4.78 3.45
N VAL A 19 0.50 3.77 3.45
CA VAL A 19 0.39 2.75 2.40
C VAL A 19 -1.05 2.76 1.90
N TYR A 20 -1.22 2.96 0.60
CA TYR A 20 -2.52 2.96 -0.09
C TYR A 20 -2.47 1.98 -1.26
N SER A 21 -3.59 1.33 -1.55
CA SER A 21 -3.74 0.51 -2.75
C SER A 21 -5.12 0.69 -3.36
N GLU A 22 -5.20 0.38 -4.64
CA GLU A 22 -6.44 0.24 -5.38
C GLU A 22 -6.33 -0.99 -6.27
N ALA A 23 -7.45 -1.69 -6.40
CA ALA A 23 -7.59 -2.87 -7.24
C ALA A 23 -9.06 -3.13 -7.53
N GLU A 24 -9.33 -4.01 -8.48
CA GLU A 24 -10.69 -4.42 -8.87
C GLU A 24 -11.47 -5.14 -7.76
N SER A 25 -10.78 -5.66 -6.75
CA SER A 25 -11.40 -6.31 -5.59
C SER A 25 -10.75 -5.89 -4.27
N LEU A 26 -11.55 -5.93 -3.20
CA LEU A 26 -11.06 -5.64 -1.85
C LEU A 26 -10.01 -6.66 -1.39
N GLU A 27 -10.13 -7.92 -1.81
CA GLU A 27 -9.13 -8.96 -1.56
C GLU A 27 -7.79 -8.59 -2.18
N ARG A 28 -7.79 -8.23 -3.46
CA ARG A 28 -6.57 -7.81 -4.17
C ARG A 28 -5.97 -6.53 -3.58
N ALA A 29 -6.80 -5.56 -3.22
CA ALA A 29 -6.33 -4.34 -2.57
C ALA A 29 -5.63 -4.67 -1.23
N ARG A 30 -6.17 -5.61 -0.43
CA ARG A 30 -5.57 -6.05 0.83
C ARG A 30 -4.25 -6.77 0.63
N GLU A 31 -4.15 -7.66 -0.36
CA GLU A 31 -2.88 -8.30 -0.73
C GLU A 31 -1.80 -7.26 -1.04
N LEU A 32 -2.13 -6.24 -1.83
CA LEU A 32 -1.21 -5.15 -2.15
C LEU A 32 -0.75 -4.38 -0.91
N LEU A 33 -1.66 -4.12 0.04
CA LEU A 33 -1.30 -3.47 1.31
C LEU A 33 -0.34 -4.34 2.13
N ASP A 34 -0.57 -5.66 2.19
CA ASP A 34 0.28 -6.58 2.96
C ASP A 34 1.66 -6.73 2.31
N GLU A 35 1.75 -6.75 0.97
CA GLU A 35 3.04 -6.64 0.27
C GLU A 35 3.73 -5.29 0.55
N GLY A 36 2.96 -4.19 0.57
CA GLY A 36 3.47 -2.87 0.93
C GLY A 36 4.05 -2.81 2.34
N LYS A 37 3.45 -3.50 3.31
CA LYS A 37 3.99 -3.62 4.69
C LYS A 37 5.31 -4.36 4.73
N LYS A 38 5.41 -5.51 4.03
CA LYS A 38 6.66 -6.28 3.94
C LYS A 38 7.80 -5.46 3.36
N LEU A 39 7.52 -4.65 2.32
CA LEU A 39 8.52 -3.79 1.68
C LEU A 39 9.12 -2.74 2.63
N ILE A 40 8.35 -2.31 3.65
CA ILE A 40 8.81 -1.35 4.67
C ILE A 40 9.22 -2.02 5.99
N GLY A 41 9.29 -3.36 6.02
CA GLY A 41 9.76 -4.13 7.17
C GLY A 41 8.73 -4.33 8.29
N LEU A 42 7.42 -4.31 7.96
CA LEU A 42 6.31 -4.60 8.88
C LEU A 42 5.66 -5.96 8.60
#